data_AF-A0A7S0B1Y5-F1
#
_entry.id   AF-A0A7S0B1Y5-F1
#
_cell.length_a   1.000
_cell.length_b   1.000
_cell.length_c   1.000
_cell.angle_alpha   90.00
_cell.angle_beta   90.00
_cell.angle_gamma   90.00
#
_symmetry.space_group_name_H-M   'P 1'
#
loop_
_entity.id
_entity.type
_entity.pdbx_description
1 polymer ?
#
loop_
_entity_poly.entity_id
_entity_poly.type
_entity_poly.pdbx_seq_one_letter_code
_entity_poly.pdbx_strand_id
1 'polypeptide(L)'
;KGSDYDASTDIYSLGIILFELCYPMNTGMERQVVFHDLRQRSFPDQWNRTVAATFPSLNELLLEMLSPNPEERPTSDAVVDRVDTLLGEYTCDLLGLDFIMYQKLRQLDRATKESGRQRSSSIGASAAEELFLKEGSDD
;
A
#
# COMPACT_ATOMS: atom_id res chain seq x y z
N LYS A 1 -17.57 22.65 11.44
CA LYS A 1 -16.73 22.53 10.23
C LYS A 1 -15.95 21.24 10.39
N GLY A 2 -16.47 20.14 9.86
CA GLY A 2 -15.72 18.88 9.80
C GLY A 2 -14.65 19.08 8.74
N SER A 3 -13.38 18.97 9.14
CA SER A 3 -12.25 19.00 8.22
C SER A 3 -12.49 17.97 7.13
N ASP A 4 -12.20 18.33 5.87
CA ASP A 4 -12.00 17.34 4.81
C ASP A 4 -11.11 16.24 5.37
N TYR A 5 -11.66 15.03 5.40
CA TYR A 5 -10.92 13.86 5.79
C TYR A 5 -9.91 13.59 4.68
N ASP A 6 -8.69 14.07 4.87
CA ASP A 6 -7.61 13.88 3.93
C ASP A 6 -7.02 12.48 4.12
N ALA A 7 -7.12 11.65 3.08
CA ALA A 7 -6.61 10.27 3.07
C ALA A 7 -5.14 10.17 3.49
N SER A 8 -4.38 11.26 3.35
CA SER A 8 -3.01 11.39 3.87
C SER A 8 -2.89 11.16 5.38
N THR A 9 -3.95 11.40 6.16
CA THR A 9 -3.99 11.17 7.63
C THR A 9 -3.99 9.68 7.95
N ASP A 10 -4.70 8.89 7.14
CA ASP A 10 -4.68 7.43 7.25
C ASP A 10 -3.31 6.86 6.89
N ILE A 11 -2.66 7.44 5.86
CA ILE A 11 -1.32 7.03 5.45
C ILE A 11 -0.31 7.28 6.57
N TYR A 12 -0.41 8.41 7.28
CA TYR A 12 0.42 8.67 8.45
C TYR A 12 0.19 7.65 9.56
N SER A 13 -1.08 7.38 9.89
CA SER A 13 -1.46 6.41 10.92
C SER A 13 -0.98 5.00 10.57
N LEU A 14 -1.07 4.63 9.30
CA LEU A 14 -0.55 3.37 8.77
C LEU A 14 0.97 3.29 8.90
N GLY A 15 1.69 4.39 8.71
CA GLY A 15 3.14 4.46 8.92
C GLY A 15 3.52 4.18 10.38
N ILE A 16 2.78 4.74 11.34
CA ILE A 16 3.01 4.48 12.77
C ILE A 16 2.77 3.00 13.10
N ILE A 17 1.68 2.42 12.60
CA ILE A 17 1.36 1.00 12.77
C ILE A 17 2.47 0.13 12.16
N LEU A 18 2.92 0.46 10.95
CA LEU A 18 3.99 -0.27 10.27
C LEU A 18 5.30 -0.24 11.08
N PHE A 19 5.69 0.93 11.59
CA PHE A 19 6.86 1.04 12.46
C PHE A 19 6.71 0.16 13.71
N GLU A 20 5.55 0.22 14.37
CA GLU A 20 5.30 -0.57 15.59
C GLU A 20 5.34 -2.08 15.35
N LEU A 21 4.87 -2.56 14.19
CA LEU A 21 4.96 -3.97 13.81
C LEU A 21 6.41 -4.42 13.60
N CYS A 22 7.27 -3.54 13.11
CA CYS A 22 8.67 -3.84 12.82
C CYS A 22 9.62 -3.56 13.98
N TYR A 23 9.23 -2.74 14.97
CA TYR A 23 10.06 -2.34 16.10
C TYR A 23 9.41 -2.71 17.44
N PRO A 24 9.82 -3.82 18.08
CA PRO A 24 9.23 -4.24 19.35
C PRO A 24 9.56 -3.25 20.46
N MET A 25 8.53 -2.86 21.21
CA MET A 25 8.63 -1.99 22.40
C MET A 25 8.09 -2.74 23.60
N ASN A 26 8.86 -2.80 24.69
CA ASN A 26 8.54 -3.66 25.83
C ASN A 26 7.75 -2.92 26.91
N THR A 27 7.85 -1.58 26.93
CA THR A 27 7.16 -0.74 27.90
C THR A 27 6.40 0.42 27.25
N GLY A 28 5.34 0.89 27.91
CA GLY A 28 4.60 2.05 27.45
C GLY A 28 5.43 3.35 27.45
N MET A 29 6.42 3.46 28.34
CA MET A 29 7.32 4.62 28.40
C MET A 29 8.24 4.67 27.18
N GLU A 30 8.85 3.54 26.79
CA GLU A 30 9.63 3.44 25.56
C GLU A 30 8.81 3.86 24.34
N ARG A 31 7.57 3.35 24.24
CA ARG A 31 6.66 3.71 23.15
C ARG A 31 6.40 5.21 23.07
N GLN A 32 6.17 5.87 24.21
CA GLN A 32 5.94 7.32 24.22
C GLN A 32 7.16 8.12 23.75
N VAL A 33 8.36 7.75 24.18
CA VAL A 33 9.61 8.40 23.75
C VAL A 33 9.83 8.17 22.26
N VAL A 34 9.77 6.92 21.81
CA VAL A 34 10.00 6.57 20.41
C VAL A 34 9.00 7.26 19.48
N PHE A 35 7.71 7.28 19.82
CA PHE A 35 6.71 7.96 19.00
C PHE A 35 6.83 9.49 19.05
N HIS A 36 7.36 10.04 20.15
CA HIS A 36 7.71 11.46 20.20
C HIS A 36 8.84 11.79 19.23
N ASP A 37 9.90 10.99 19.24
CA ASP A 37 11.08 11.17 18.40
C ASP A 37 10.78 10.92 16.91
N LEU A 38 9.92 9.94 16.60
CA LEU A 38 9.46 9.67 15.23
C LEU A 38 8.75 10.87 14.60
N ARG A 39 7.96 11.63 15.38
CA ARG A 39 7.34 12.88 14.89
C ARG A 39 8.39 13.92 14.48
N GLN A 40 9.58 13.85 15.06
CA GLN A 40 10.74 14.69 14.72
C GLN A 40 11.66 14.02 13.70
N ARG A 41 11.21 12.96 13.02
CA ARG A 41 11.99 12.20 12.02
C ARG A 41 13.25 11.55 12.59
N SER A 42 13.25 11.31 13.90
CA SER A 42 14.35 10.65 14.60
C SER A 42 13.98 9.19 14.89
N PHE A 43 14.77 8.26 14.35
CA PHE A 43 14.56 6.82 14.50
C PHE A 43 15.54 6.25 15.53
N PRO A 44 15.14 5.25 16.34
CA PRO A 44 16.06 4.59 17.26
C PRO A 44 17.26 3.99 16.52
N ASP A 45 18.46 4.08 17.11
CA ASP A 45 19.66 3.49 16.52
C ASP A 45 19.51 2.00 16.16
N GLN A 46 18.76 1.28 16.98
CA GLN A 46 18.48 -0.14 16.74
C GLN A 46 17.65 -0.35 15.47
N TRP A 47 16.68 0.52 15.18
CA TRP A 47 15.93 0.52 13.92
C TRP A 47 16.89 0.66 12.73
N ASN A 48 17.77 1.67 12.80
CA ASN A 48 18.72 1.98 11.73
C ASN A 48 19.67 0.80 11.45
N ARG A 49 20.11 0.09 12.50
CA ARG A 49 21.01 -1.07 12.37
C ARG A 49 20.32 -2.38 11.99
N THR A 50 18.99 -2.45 12.06
CA THR A 50 18.23 -3.67 11.79
C THR A 50 17.32 -3.47 10.60
N VAL A 51 16.07 -3.08 10.82
CA VAL A 51 15.02 -2.99 9.80
C VAL A 51 15.45 -2.08 8.66
N ALA A 52 15.99 -0.89 8.94
CA ALA A 52 16.37 0.04 7.87
C ALA A 52 17.57 -0.46 7.05
N ALA A 53 18.52 -1.14 7.68
CA ALA A 53 19.68 -1.72 7.00
C ALA A 53 19.30 -2.96 6.17
N THR A 54 18.36 -3.78 6.65
CA THR A 54 17.90 -4.99 5.96
C THR A 54 16.88 -4.69 4.87
N PHE A 55 16.02 -3.69 5.06
CA PHE A 55 14.95 -3.32 4.13
C PHE A 55 14.96 -1.81 3.83
N PRO A 56 15.94 -1.31 3.04
CA PRO A 56 16.07 0.11 2.74
C PRO A 56 14.82 0.70 2.10
N SER A 57 14.21 -0.01 1.15
CA SER A 57 13.01 0.45 0.45
C SER A 57 11.76 0.48 1.35
N LEU A 58 11.70 -0.35 2.40
CA LEU A 58 10.67 -0.26 3.44
C LEU A 58 10.89 0.99 4.30
N ASN A 59 12.14 1.28 4.67
CA ASN A 59 12.47 2.46 5.44
C ASN A 59 12.19 3.76 4.67
N GLU A 60 12.48 3.80 3.37
CA GLU A 60 12.09 4.92 2.50
C GLU A 60 10.57 5.11 2.45
N LEU A 61 9.81 4.02 2.29
CA LEU A 61 8.35 4.06 2.30
C LEU A 61 7.83 4.61 3.64
N LEU A 62 8.36 4.09 4.74
CA LEU A 62 7.98 4.52 6.08
C LEU A 62 8.28 6.02 6.30
N LEU A 63 9.43 6.51 5.82
CA LEU A 63 9.76 7.92 5.88
C LEU A 63 8.75 8.76 5.09
N GLU A 64 8.37 8.38 3.88
CA GLU A 64 7.36 9.13 3.12
C GLU A 64 6.00 9.14 3.81
N MET A 65 5.54 7.99 4.31
CA MET A 65 4.28 7.85 5.06
C MET A 65 4.25 8.74 6.30
N LEU A 66 5.39 8.87 6.99
CA LEU A 66 5.56 9.71 8.18
C LEU A 66 5.98 11.15 7.85
N SER A 67 5.77 11.64 6.61
CA SER A 67 6.06 13.05 6.31
C SER A 67 5.18 13.99 7.14
N PRO A 68 5.76 15.05 7.74
CA PRO A 68 4.97 16.10 8.39
C PRO A 68 4.09 16.84 7.38
N ASN A 69 4.50 16.91 6.11
CA ASN A 69 3.71 17.48 5.03
C ASN A 69 2.74 16.43 4.47
N PRO A 70 1.40 16.61 4.58
CA PRO A 70 0.41 15.69 4.05
C PRO A 70 0.55 15.40 2.55
N GLU A 71 0.96 16.40 1.76
CA GLU A 71 1.07 16.30 0.31
C GLU A 71 2.27 15.46 -0.16
N GLU A 72 3.27 15.26 0.71
CA GLU A 72 4.42 14.41 0.44
C GLU A 72 4.16 12.94 0.77
N ARG A 73 3.02 12.63 1.41
CA ARG A 73 2.68 11.25 1.73
C ARG A 73 2.16 10.54 0.49
N PRO A 74 2.53 9.27 0.29
CA PRO A 74 2.07 8.49 -0.85
C PRO A 74 0.57 8.24 -0.76
N THR A 75 -0.08 8.04 -1.91
CA THR A 75 -1.47 7.57 -1.97
C THR A 75 -1.56 6.12 -1.50
N SER A 76 -2.76 5.66 -1.11
CA SER A 76 -2.94 4.25 -0.72
C SER A 76 -2.52 3.29 -1.82
N ASP A 77 -2.82 3.61 -3.07
CA ASP A 77 -2.47 2.77 -4.22
C ASP A 77 -0.94 2.67 -4.38
N ALA A 78 -0.23 3.77 -4.20
CA ALA A 78 1.24 3.77 -4.22
C ALA A 78 1.83 2.96 -3.05
N VAL A 79 1.24 3.05 -1.85
CA VAL A 79 1.66 2.22 -0.70
C VAL A 79 1.47 0.73 -1.02
N VAL A 80 0.31 0.34 -1.56
CA VAL A 80 0.02 -1.04 -1.94
C VAL A 80 1.03 -1.56 -2.98
N ASP A 81 1.29 -0.79 -4.03
CA ASP A 81 2.25 -1.17 -5.06
C ASP A 81 3.68 -1.33 -4.52
N ARG A 82 4.10 -0.44 -3.61
CA ARG A 82 5.42 -0.51 -2.97
C ARG A 82 5.54 -1.71 -2.03
N VAL A 83 4.53 -1.96 -1.20
CA VAL A 83 4.50 -3.14 -0.30
C VAL A 83 4.51 -4.43 -1.11
N ASP A 84 3.70 -4.51 -2.17
CA ASP A 84 3.68 -5.65 -3.07
C ASP A 84 5.09 -5.88 -3.63
N THR A 85 5.75 -4.84 -4.14
CA THR A 85 7.13 -4.93 -4.69
C THR A 85 8.14 -5.43 -3.65
N LEU A 86 8.13 -4.86 -2.44
CA LEU A 86 8.99 -5.28 -1.33
C LEU A 86 8.83 -6.76 -0.99
N LEU A 87 7.59 -7.25 -0.89
CA LEU A 87 7.32 -8.66 -0.63
C LEU A 87 7.81 -9.54 -1.78
N GLY A 88 7.66 -9.06 -3.02
CA GLY A 88 8.18 -9.72 -4.21
C GLY A 88 9.69 -9.93 -4.18
N GLU A 89 10.45 -8.87 -3.91
CA GLU A 89 11.91 -8.91 -3.77
C GLU A 89 12.31 -9.92 -2.71
N TYR A 90 11.72 -9.83 -1.51
CA TYR A 90 12.02 -10.74 -0.42
C TYR A 90 11.69 -12.21 -0.74
N THR A 91 10.56 -12.46 -1.40
CA THR A 91 10.20 -13.83 -1.81
C THR A 91 11.14 -14.39 -2.87
N CYS A 92 11.60 -13.56 -3.81
CA CYS A 92 12.57 -13.99 -4.81
C CYS A 92 13.90 -14.36 -4.16
N ASP A 93 14.38 -13.54 -3.24
CA ASP A 93 15.61 -13.81 -2.48
C ASP A 93 15.48 -15.07 -1.63
N LEU A 94 14.36 -15.23 -0.90
CA LEU A 94 14.13 -16.38 -0.03
C LEU A 94 14.00 -17.70 -0.80
N LEU A 95 13.40 -17.67 -2.00
CA LEU A 95 13.14 -18.86 -2.82
C LEU A 95 14.21 -19.09 -3.91
N GLY A 96 15.20 -18.20 -4.04
CA GLY A 96 16.20 -18.25 -5.11
C GLY A 96 15.61 -18.09 -6.51
N LEU A 97 14.49 -17.35 -6.64
CA LEU A 97 13.80 -17.13 -7.90
C LEU A 97 14.34 -15.90 -8.63
N ASP A 98 14.22 -15.90 -9.95
CA ASP A 98 14.56 -14.75 -10.78
C ASP A 98 13.50 -13.63 -10.61
N PHE A 99 13.96 -12.46 -10.16
CA PHE A 99 13.10 -11.30 -9.88
C PHE A 99 12.39 -10.78 -11.14
N ILE A 100 13.06 -10.83 -12.30
CA ILE A 100 12.48 -10.38 -13.58
C ILE A 100 11.31 -11.28 -13.96
N MET A 101 11.42 -12.59 -13.75
CA MET A 101 10.35 -13.55 -13.99
C MET A 101 9.17 -13.29 -13.05
N TYR A 102 9.40 -13.06 -11.76
CA TYR A 102 8.35 -12.71 -10.81
C TYR A 102 7.61 -11.43 -11.22
N GLN A 103 8.35 -10.40 -11.65
CA GLN A 103 7.75 -9.15 -12.11
C GLN A 103 6.90 -9.37 -13.37
N LYS A 104 7.34 -10.21 -14.31
CA LYS A 104 6.56 -10.59 -15.51
C LYS A 104 5.29 -11.37 -15.15
N LEU A 105 5.38 -12.33 -14.23
CA LEU A 105 4.21 -13.07 -13.74
C LEU A 105 3.20 -12.13 -13.08
N ARG A 106 3.67 -11.19 -12.26
CA ARG A 106 2.82 -10.17 -11.65
C ARG A 106 2.13 -9.29 -12.70
N GLN A 107 2.85 -8.86 -13.74
CA GLN A 107 2.25 -8.07 -14.83
C GLN A 107 1.16 -8.85 -15.56
N LEU A 108 1.34 -10.15 -15.78
CA LEU A 108 0.33 -11.03 -16.37
C LEU A 108 -0.90 -11.19 -15.47
N ASP A 109 -0.71 -11.35 -14.16
CA ASP A 109 -1.81 -11.41 -13.17
C ASP A 109 -2.61 -10.11 -13.10
N ARG A 110 -1.92 -8.95 -13.22
CA ARG A 110 -2.60 -7.64 -13.29
C ARG A 110 -3.40 -7.50 -14.59
N ALA A 111 -2.80 -7.85 -15.73
CA ALA A 111 -3.46 -7.79 -17.04
C ALA A 111 -4.68 -8.73 -17.13
N THR A 112 -4.61 -9.91 -16.52
CA THR A 112 -5.74 -10.85 -16.47
C THR A 112 -6.85 -10.34 -15.55
N LYS A 113 -6.53 -9.73 -14.39
CA LYS A 113 -7.52 -9.06 -13.53
C LYS A 113 -8.20 -7.89 -14.24
N GLU A 114 -7.46 -7.06 -14.96
CA GLU A 114 -8.01 -5.93 -15.72
C GLU A 114 -8.89 -6.39 -16.89
N SER A 115 -8.44 -7.40 -17.64
CA SER A 115 -9.24 -7.99 -18.73
C SER A 115 -10.52 -8.66 -18.23
N GLY A 116 -10.49 -9.29 -17.05
CA GLY A 116 -11.68 -9.82 -16.38
C GLY A 116 -12.65 -8.72 -15.93
N ARG A 117 -12.13 -7.59 -15.42
CA ARG A 117 -12.94 -6.44 -14.97
C ARG A 117 -13.61 -5.70 -16.14
N GLN A 118 -12.93 -5.58 -17.28
CA GLN A 118 -13.51 -5.01 -18.51
C GLN A 118 -14.57 -5.92 -19.14
N ARG A 119 -14.40 -7.25 -19.07
CA ARG A 119 -15.40 -8.22 -19.54
C ARG A 119 -16.65 -8.25 -18.65
N SER A 120 -16.52 -8.12 -17.33
CA SER A 120 -17.68 -8.06 -16.44
C SER A 120 -18.44 -6.73 -16.54
N SER A 121 -17.75 -5.61 -16.79
CA SER A 121 -18.41 -4.33 -17.05
C SER A 121 -19.12 -4.28 -18.40
N SER A 122 -18.60 -4.93 -19.45
CA SER A 122 -19.24 -4.97 -20.77
C SER A 122 -20.46 -5.90 -20.82
N ILE A 123 -20.43 -7.03 -20.12
CA ILE A 123 -21.60 -7.94 -20.00
C ILE A 123 -22.75 -7.25 -19.24
N GLY A 124 -22.45 -6.50 -18.16
CA GLY A 124 -23.47 -5.77 -17.40
C GLY A 124 -24.11 -4.62 -18.18
N ALA A 125 -23.35 -3.92 -19.02
CA ALA A 125 -23.88 -2.87 -19.90
C ALA A 125 -24.76 -3.44 -21.03
N SER A 126 -24.31 -4.53 -21.67
CA SER A 126 -25.06 -5.18 -22.76
C SER A 126 -26.40 -5.77 -22.28
N ALA A 127 -26.45 -6.34 -21.07
CA ALA A 127 -27.68 -6.91 -20.52
C ALA A 127 -28.72 -5.83 -20.14
N ALA A 128 -28.28 -4.64 -19.72
CA ALA A 128 -29.16 -3.52 -19.40
C ALA A 128 -29.77 -2.88 -20.66
N GLU A 129 -29.02 -2.80 -21.76
CA GLU A 129 -29.53 -2.32 -23.06
C GLU A 129 -30.57 -3.28 -23.68
N GLU A 130 -30.39 -4.59 -23.53
CA GLU A 130 -31.31 -5.61 -24.07
C GLU A 130 -32.65 -5.68 -23.30
N LEU A 131 -32.66 -5.33 -22.02
CA LEU A 131 -33.87 -5.21 -21.20
C LEU A 131 -34.67 -3.92 -21.51
N PHE A 132 -33.99 -2.82 -21.89
CA PHE A 132 -34.65 -1.56 -22.21
C PHE A 132 -35.37 -1.56 -23.57
N LEU A 133 -34.95 -2.44 -24.49
CA LEU A 133 -35.59 -2.62 -25.81
C LEU A 133 -36.80 -3.55 -25.80
N LYS A 134 -37.06 -4.26 -24.69
CA LYS A 134 -38.14 -5.25 -24.58
C LYS A 134 -39.41 -4.74 -23.88
N GLU A 135 -39.37 -3.57 -23.25
CA GLU A 135 -40.55 -2.92 -22.65
C GLU A 135 -41.26 -1.90 -23.58
N GLY A 136 -40.84 -1.78 -24.84
CA GLY A 136 -41.36 -0.77 -25.78
C GLY A 136 -42.28 -1.29 -26.89
N SER A 137 -42.77 -2.53 -26.85
CA SER A 137 -43.53 -3.12 -27.95
C SER A 137 -44.75 -3.95 -27.53
N ASP A 138 -45.53 -3.44 -26.58
CA ASP A 138 -46.92 -3.89 -26.37
C ASP A 138 -47.82 -2.64 -26.31
N ASP A 139 -48.29 -2.22 -27.49
CA ASP A 139 -49.50 -1.40 -27.70
C ASP A 139 -50.15 -1.83 -29.04
#